data_AF-A0A364ME85-F1
#
_entry.id   AF-A0A364ME85-F1
#
_cell.length_a   1.000
_cell.length_b   1.000
_cell.length_c   1.000
_cell.angle_alpha   90.00
_cell.angle_beta   90.00
_cell.angle_gamma   90.00
#
_symmetry.space_group_name_H-M   'P 1'
#
loop_
_entity.id
_entity.type
_entity.pdbx_description
1 polymer ?
#
loop_
_entity_poly.entity_id
_entity_poly.type
_entity_poly.pdbx_seq_one_letter_code
_entity_poly.pdbx_strand_id
1 'polypeptide(L)'
;MSDQTFHTTTQDIRKPESKVSQAHQGNVPKNSDVSAMKSLLSENTDKKQQIEQTKSNLPLPDQPPVASDWNSLDQRTVNVGSGRHQGPVSGEGNSALREPATAGSSVRQDGDELHKQTQPMGNVGRQGKDNLSDLPKDALAR
;
A
#
# COMPACT_ATOMS: atom_id res chain seq x y z
N MET A 1 -14.72 37.20 -26.26
CA MET A 1 -13.88 36.53 -25.24
C MET A 1 -13.39 37.61 -24.31
N SER A 2 -13.43 37.37 -23.00
CA SER A 2 -13.51 38.34 -21.91
C SER A 2 -12.25 39.21 -21.71
N ASP A 3 -12.36 40.51 -22.02
CA ASP A 3 -11.33 41.54 -21.78
C ASP A 3 -11.17 41.95 -20.30
N GLN A 4 -12.01 41.45 -19.40
CA GLN A 4 -12.09 41.92 -18.00
C GLN A 4 -10.98 41.37 -17.08
N THR A 5 -10.21 40.36 -17.50
CA THR A 5 -9.25 39.66 -16.62
C THR A 5 -7.78 40.03 -16.83
N PHE A 6 -7.44 40.87 -17.81
CA PHE A 6 -6.04 41.23 -18.11
C PHE A 6 -5.32 42.01 -16.99
N HIS A 7 -6.05 42.60 -16.05
CA HIS A 7 -5.49 43.42 -14.97
C HIS A 7 -5.57 42.79 -13.58
N THR A 8 -6.16 41.60 -13.46
CA THR A 8 -6.35 40.93 -12.16
C THR A 8 -5.21 39.96 -11.92
N THR A 9 -4.47 40.15 -10.83
CA THR A 9 -3.37 39.26 -10.44
C THR A 9 -3.83 38.17 -9.46
N THR A 10 -2.98 37.18 -9.22
CA THR A 10 -3.24 36.14 -8.19
C THR A 10 -3.37 36.76 -6.80
N GLN A 11 -2.74 37.92 -6.58
CA GLN A 11 -2.77 38.65 -5.31
C GLN A 11 -4.16 39.23 -5.03
N ASP A 12 -4.82 39.74 -6.08
CA ASP A 12 -6.13 40.38 -5.98
C ASP A 12 -7.24 39.39 -5.63
N ILE A 13 -7.07 38.12 -6.04
CA ILE A 13 -8.01 37.02 -5.77
C ILE A 13 -7.87 36.47 -4.34
N ARG A 14 -6.73 36.68 -3.64
CA ARG A 14 -6.55 36.11 -2.28
C ARG A 14 -7.55 36.63 -1.25
N LYS A 15 -7.85 37.93 -1.27
CA LYS A 15 -8.78 38.56 -0.32
C LYS A 15 -10.21 38.02 -0.49
N PRO A 16 -10.79 37.96 -1.71
CA PRO A 16 -12.09 37.32 -1.90
C PRO A 16 -12.03 35.80 -1.66
N GLU A 17 -10.93 35.11 -2.00
CA GLU A 17 -10.75 33.68 -1.68
C GLU A 17 -10.84 33.39 -0.18
N SER A 18 -10.15 34.17 0.64
CA SER A 18 -10.20 34.05 2.10
C SER A 18 -11.59 34.32 2.69
N LYS A 19 -12.34 35.28 2.13
CA LYS A 19 -13.72 35.56 2.57
C LYS A 19 -14.66 34.40 2.24
N VAL A 20 -14.57 33.89 1.02
CA VAL A 20 -15.41 32.77 0.56
C VAL A 20 -15.03 31.48 1.30
N SER A 21 -13.74 31.21 1.51
CA SER A 21 -13.31 30.04 2.28
C SER A 21 -13.83 30.11 3.72
N GLN A 22 -13.81 31.28 4.36
CA GLN A 22 -14.34 31.45 5.72
C GLN A 22 -15.84 31.16 5.79
N ALA A 23 -16.61 31.56 4.77
CA ALA A 23 -18.04 31.27 4.67
C ALA A 23 -18.34 29.77 4.43
N HIS A 24 -17.37 29.02 3.89
CA HIS A 24 -17.53 27.63 3.47
C HIS A 24 -16.57 26.67 4.18
N GLN A 25 -16.37 26.86 5.49
CA GLN A 25 -15.62 25.95 6.37
C GLN A 25 -14.18 25.66 5.88
N GLY A 26 -13.53 26.68 5.32
CA GLY A 26 -12.18 26.60 4.77
C GLY A 26 -12.10 26.14 3.31
N ASN A 27 -13.20 25.73 2.69
CA ASN A 27 -13.22 25.22 1.32
C ASN A 27 -13.93 26.17 0.36
N VAL A 28 -13.26 26.62 -0.69
CA VAL A 28 -13.88 27.46 -1.72
C VAL A 28 -14.72 26.58 -2.66
N PRO A 29 -16.03 26.82 -2.83
CA PRO A 29 -16.86 26.02 -3.73
C PRO A 29 -16.39 26.11 -5.18
N LYS A 30 -16.48 25.00 -5.92
CA LYS A 30 -16.08 24.93 -7.34
C LYS A 30 -16.88 25.87 -8.23
N ASN A 31 -18.15 26.12 -7.89
CA ASN A 31 -19.06 26.97 -8.65
C ASN A 31 -19.01 28.45 -8.21
N SER A 32 -18.03 28.85 -7.40
CA SER A 32 -17.90 30.25 -6.98
C SER A 32 -17.17 31.09 -8.02
N ASP A 33 -17.49 32.38 -8.05
CA ASP A 33 -16.83 33.34 -8.94
C ASP A 33 -15.32 33.39 -8.73
N VAL A 34 -14.85 33.18 -7.48
CA VAL A 34 -13.42 33.09 -7.14
C VAL A 34 -12.75 31.90 -7.80
N SER A 35 -13.42 30.73 -7.81
CA SER A 35 -12.91 29.53 -8.49
C SER A 35 -12.84 29.74 -10.01
N ALA A 36 -13.84 30.41 -10.59
CA ALA A 36 -13.83 30.75 -12.02
C ALA A 36 -12.68 31.71 -12.36
N MET A 37 -12.48 32.78 -11.58
CA MET A 37 -11.36 33.71 -11.77
C MET A 37 -9.99 33.03 -11.63
N LYS A 38 -9.84 32.12 -10.65
CA LYS A 38 -8.61 31.36 -10.44
C LYS A 38 -8.29 30.42 -11.60
N SER A 39 -9.31 29.80 -12.21
CA SER A 39 -9.13 28.95 -13.40
C SER A 39 -8.65 29.75 -14.59
N LEU A 40 -9.32 30.87 -14.89
CA LEU A 40 -8.96 31.75 -16.00
C LEU A 40 -7.53 32.30 -15.85
N LEU A 41 -7.11 32.62 -14.62
CA LEU A 41 -5.76 33.08 -14.35
C LEU A 41 -4.72 31.96 -14.52
N SER A 42 -5.02 30.74 -14.09
CA SER A 42 -4.14 29.58 -14.29
C SER A 42 -3.96 29.21 -15.76
N GLU A 43 -5.01 29.37 -16.58
CA GLU A 43 -4.95 29.16 -18.03
C GLU A 43 -4.08 30.19 -18.74
N ASN A 44 -4.04 31.44 -18.26
CA ASN A 44 -3.23 32.51 -18.84
C ASN A 44 -1.78 32.59 -18.31
N THR A 45 -1.40 31.76 -17.35
CA THR A 45 -0.02 31.70 -16.86
C THR A 45 0.82 30.70 -17.66
N ASP A 46 2.05 31.11 -18.04
CA ASP A 46 3.04 30.23 -18.65
C ASP A 46 3.56 29.20 -17.63
N LYS A 47 2.81 28.11 -17.47
CA LYS A 47 3.15 26.99 -16.56
C LYS A 47 4.56 26.44 -16.80
N LYS A 48 5.04 26.50 -18.05
CA LYS A 48 6.42 26.11 -18.41
C LYS A 48 7.47 26.96 -17.70
N GLN A 49 7.29 28.28 -17.64
CA GLN A 49 8.23 29.18 -16.97
C GLN A 49 8.22 28.95 -15.45
N GLN A 50 7.06 28.73 -14.85
CA GLN A 50 6.94 28.41 -13.42
C GLN A 50 7.63 27.08 -13.07
N ILE A 51 7.54 26.07 -13.93
CA ILE A 51 8.21 24.78 -13.74
C ILE A 51 9.74 24.97 -13.80
N GLU A 52 10.26 25.71 -14.76
CA GLU A 52 11.71 25.95 -14.85
C GLU A 52 12.23 26.77 -13.67
N GLN A 53 11.47 27.74 -13.19
CA GLN A 53 11.85 28.52 -12.01
C GLN A 53 11.77 27.72 -10.70
N THR A 54 10.86 26.75 -10.58
CA THR A 54 10.83 25.87 -9.39
C THR A 54 11.92 24.82 -9.44
N LYS A 55 12.24 24.27 -10.62
CA LYS A 55 13.40 23.37 -10.81
C LYS A 55 14.72 24.04 -10.44
N SER A 56 14.92 25.30 -10.83
CA SER A 56 16.17 26.01 -10.53
C SER A 56 16.33 26.38 -9.06
N ASN A 57 15.23 26.53 -8.32
CA ASN A 57 15.23 26.86 -6.90
C ASN A 57 15.09 25.65 -5.97
N LEU A 58 15.04 24.42 -6.52
CA LEU A 58 14.97 23.21 -5.71
C LEU A 58 16.35 22.98 -5.07
N PRO A 59 16.47 22.96 -3.72
CA PRO A 59 17.75 22.65 -3.08
C PRO A 59 18.22 21.29 -3.56
N LEU A 60 19.47 21.24 -4.02
CA LEU A 60 20.13 19.98 -4.35
C LEU A 60 20.17 19.14 -3.08
N PRO A 61 19.80 17.85 -3.13
CA PRO A 61 19.99 16.96 -2.00
C PRO A 61 21.46 17.00 -1.53
N ASP A 62 21.68 17.20 -0.23
CA ASP A 62 23.04 17.30 0.35
C ASP A 62 23.89 16.04 0.13
N GLN A 63 23.25 14.90 -0.12
CA GLN A 63 23.91 13.67 -0.49
C GLN A 63 23.52 13.30 -1.92
N PRO A 64 24.48 13.14 -2.85
CA PRO A 64 24.17 12.55 -4.14
C PRO A 64 23.58 11.15 -3.90
N PRO A 65 22.66 10.68 -4.77
CA PRO A 65 22.19 9.31 -4.70
C PRO A 65 23.42 8.39 -4.77
N VAL A 66 23.74 7.76 -3.65
CA VAL A 66 24.81 6.77 -3.57
C VAL A 66 24.44 5.67 -4.54
N ALA A 67 25.39 5.27 -5.40
CA ALA A 67 25.18 4.15 -6.31
C ALA A 67 24.68 2.95 -5.50
N SER A 68 23.62 2.30 -5.96
CA SER A 68 23.06 1.15 -5.26
C SER A 68 24.16 0.11 -5.05
N ASP A 69 24.59 -0.09 -3.80
CA ASP A 69 25.49 -1.17 -3.44
C ASP A 69 24.74 -2.48 -3.72
N TRP A 70 25.09 -3.13 -4.83
CA TRP A 70 24.49 -4.38 -5.31
C TRP A 70 24.53 -5.52 -4.27
N ASN A 71 25.34 -5.37 -3.22
CA ASN A 71 25.35 -6.24 -2.03
C ASN A 71 24.06 -6.17 -1.18
N SER A 72 23.14 -5.25 -1.48
CA SER A 72 21.82 -5.14 -0.85
C SER A 72 20.80 -6.17 -1.36
N LEU A 73 21.14 -6.91 -2.43
CA LEU A 73 20.34 -8.03 -2.96
C LEU A 73 20.79 -9.40 -2.44
N ASP A 74 21.99 -9.50 -1.86
CA ASP A 74 22.46 -10.76 -1.27
C ASP A 74 21.83 -10.93 0.12
N GLN A 75 20.89 -11.89 0.20
CA GLN A 75 20.22 -12.28 1.45
C GLN A 75 21.18 -12.64 2.59
N ARG A 76 22.46 -12.92 2.30
CA ARG A 76 23.47 -13.25 3.32
C ARG A 76 24.10 -12.02 3.97
N THR A 77 24.16 -10.89 3.28
CA THR A 77 24.84 -9.66 3.74
C THR A 77 23.87 -8.61 4.28
N VAL A 78 22.59 -8.68 3.91
CA VAL A 78 21.57 -7.83 4.54
C VAL A 78 21.22 -8.40 5.91
N ASN A 79 21.43 -7.60 6.94
CA ASN A 79 21.20 -7.92 8.35
C ASN A 79 19.69 -7.99 8.69
N VAL A 80 18.90 -8.68 7.85
CA VAL A 80 17.54 -9.11 8.18
C VAL A 80 17.68 -10.27 9.15
N GLY A 81 17.81 -9.93 10.44
CA GLY A 81 18.13 -10.86 11.50
C GLY A 81 17.26 -12.11 11.43
N SER A 82 17.88 -13.26 11.16
CA SER A 82 17.48 -14.65 11.47
C SER A 82 15.99 -15.06 11.45
N GLY A 83 15.11 -14.27 10.82
CA GLY A 83 13.66 -14.44 10.87
C GLY A 83 13.16 -15.59 10.02
N ARG A 84 14.05 -16.31 9.32
CA ARG A 84 13.68 -17.49 8.55
C ARG A 84 12.96 -18.53 9.41
N HIS A 85 13.33 -18.69 10.68
CA HIS A 85 12.73 -19.73 11.55
C HIS A 85 12.58 -19.27 13.00
N GLN A 86 11.52 -18.51 13.30
CA GLN A 86 11.11 -18.27 14.69
C GLN A 86 10.12 -19.35 15.14
N GLY A 87 10.68 -20.50 15.55
CA GLY A 87 9.97 -21.58 16.24
C GLY A 87 9.06 -22.48 15.38
N PRO A 88 8.80 -23.72 15.84
CA PRO A 88 7.85 -24.61 15.19
C PRO A 88 6.42 -24.03 15.34
N VAL A 89 5.75 -23.80 14.21
CA VAL A 89 4.35 -23.30 14.19
C VAL A 89 3.36 -24.38 14.68
N SER A 90 3.76 -25.65 14.63
CA SER A 90 2.97 -26.78 15.10
C SER A 90 3.75 -28.08 14.89
N GLY A 91 4.35 -28.62 15.97
CA GLY A 91 5.16 -29.85 15.89
C GLY A 91 6.40 -29.71 14.99
N GLU A 92 7.36 -30.61 15.17
CA GLU A 92 8.58 -30.67 14.36
C GLU A 92 8.27 -30.69 12.85
N GLY A 93 8.92 -29.83 12.05
CA GLY A 93 9.11 -30.07 10.61
C GLY A 93 7.88 -30.07 9.69
N ASN A 94 6.76 -29.42 10.05
CA ASN A 94 5.55 -29.50 9.26
C ASN A 94 5.56 -28.58 8.01
N SER A 95 5.67 -29.19 6.82
CA SER A 95 5.65 -28.50 5.52
C SER A 95 4.27 -27.95 5.13
N ALA A 96 3.18 -28.45 5.73
CA ALA A 96 1.81 -28.13 5.31
C ALA A 96 1.43 -26.64 5.44
N LEU A 97 2.07 -25.90 6.35
CA LEU A 97 1.75 -24.49 6.62
C LEU A 97 2.70 -23.51 5.93
N ARG A 98 3.87 -23.98 5.47
CA ARG A 98 4.97 -23.10 5.03
C ARG A 98 5.48 -23.43 3.63
N GLU A 99 5.39 -24.68 3.21
CA GLU A 99 5.81 -25.12 1.89
C GLU A 99 4.59 -25.16 0.95
N PRO A 100 4.80 -25.00 -0.37
CA PRO A 100 3.73 -25.18 -1.34
C PRO A 100 3.10 -26.59 -1.21
N ALA A 101 1.77 -26.66 -1.25
CA ALA A 101 1.06 -27.93 -1.19
C ALA A 101 1.32 -28.75 -2.46
N THR A 102 2.19 -29.76 -2.37
CA THR A 102 2.55 -30.64 -3.48
C THR A 102 1.64 -31.87 -3.60
N ALA A 103 0.73 -32.10 -2.64
CA ALA A 103 -0.18 -33.24 -2.60
C ALA A 103 -1.67 -32.84 -2.73
N GLY A 104 -2.55 -33.82 -2.93
CA GLY A 104 -4.00 -33.62 -3.03
C GLY A 104 -4.60 -33.10 -1.72
N SER A 105 -5.79 -32.48 -1.74
CA SER A 105 -6.38 -31.90 -0.52
C SER A 105 -7.04 -32.96 0.35
N SER A 106 -6.64 -33.06 1.63
CA SER A 106 -7.22 -34.00 2.61
C SER A 106 -8.68 -33.71 2.97
N VAL A 107 -9.18 -32.52 2.63
CA VAL A 107 -10.61 -32.16 2.80
C VAL A 107 -11.47 -32.77 1.69
N ARG A 108 -10.91 -33.00 0.50
CA ARG A 108 -11.65 -33.46 -0.68
C ARG A 108 -11.43 -34.93 -1.00
N GLN A 109 -10.35 -35.51 -0.49
CA GLN A 109 -9.89 -36.84 -0.82
C GLN A 109 -9.42 -37.51 0.46
N ASP A 110 -9.92 -38.71 0.73
CA ASP A 110 -9.41 -39.55 1.80
C ASP A 110 -8.10 -40.20 1.32
N GLY A 111 -6.99 -39.85 1.98
CA GLY A 111 -5.67 -40.36 1.64
C GLY A 111 -5.48 -41.83 2.02
N ASP A 112 -6.17 -42.30 3.06
CA ASP A 112 -6.08 -43.68 3.54
C ASP A 112 -6.88 -44.61 2.62
N GLU A 113 -8.08 -44.20 2.22
CA GLU A 113 -8.91 -44.94 1.25
C GLU A 113 -8.23 -45.01 -0.13
N LEU A 114 -7.66 -43.89 -0.59
CA LEU A 114 -7.08 -43.80 -1.93
C LEU A 114 -5.59 -44.19 -1.98
N HIS A 115 -4.99 -44.55 -0.84
CA HIS A 115 -3.55 -44.79 -0.69
C HIS A 115 -2.69 -43.68 -1.33
N LYS A 116 -3.11 -42.42 -1.16
CA LYS A 116 -2.45 -41.24 -1.73
C LYS A 116 -2.10 -40.26 -0.62
N GLN A 117 -0.93 -39.66 -0.73
CA GLN A 117 -0.54 -38.57 0.15
C GLN A 117 -1.46 -37.38 -0.09
N THR A 118 -2.11 -36.92 0.97
CA THR A 118 -2.97 -35.73 0.98
C THR A 118 -2.44 -34.71 1.97
N GLN A 119 -2.71 -33.43 1.73
CA GLN A 119 -2.28 -32.30 2.54
C GLN A 119 -3.48 -31.40 2.89
N PRO A 120 -3.49 -30.78 4.06
CA PRO A 120 -2.53 -30.97 5.16
C PRO A 120 -2.62 -32.38 5.76
N MET A 121 -1.48 -32.94 6.18
CA MET A 121 -1.44 -34.17 6.99
C MET A 121 -2.19 -33.96 8.32
N GLY A 122 -2.57 -35.04 9.01
CA GLY A 122 -3.04 -34.93 10.39
C GLY A 122 -1.99 -34.26 11.29
N ASN A 123 -2.42 -33.66 12.40
CA ASN A 123 -1.52 -33.06 13.41
C ASN A 123 -0.87 -31.71 13.02
N VAL A 124 -1.56 -30.88 12.23
CA VAL A 124 -1.08 -29.54 11.82
C VAL A 124 -1.70 -28.41 12.68
N GLY A 125 -0.99 -27.28 12.82
CA GLY A 125 -1.52 -26.11 13.53
C GLY A 125 -1.94 -26.40 14.98
N ARG A 126 -3.11 -25.89 15.37
CA ARG A 126 -3.68 -26.14 16.70
C ARG A 126 -4.00 -27.62 16.94
N GLN A 127 -4.38 -28.36 15.89
CA GLN A 127 -4.71 -29.77 16.03
C GLN A 127 -3.54 -30.55 16.63
N GLY A 128 -2.32 -30.32 16.13
CA GLY A 128 -1.13 -30.97 16.68
C GLY A 128 -0.48 -30.28 17.88
N LYS A 129 -0.76 -28.99 18.11
CA LYS A 129 -0.33 -28.31 19.33
C LYS A 129 -1.11 -28.80 20.56
N ASP A 130 -2.41 -28.99 20.38
CA ASP A 130 -3.37 -29.26 21.46
C ASP A 130 -3.81 -30.75 21.48
N ASN A 131 -3.23 -31.62 20.62
CA ASN A 131 -3.57 -33.04 20.46
C ASN A 131 -5.07 -33.31 20.24
N LEU A 132 -5.71 -32.54 19.33
CA LEU A 132 -7.12 -32.74 18.98
C LEU A 132 -7.23 -33.85 17.93
N SER A 133 -7.84 -34.98 18.29
CA SER A 133 -8.14 -36.07 17.35
C SER A 133 -9.47 -35.88 16.62
N ASP A 134 -10.43 -35.21 17.27
CA ASP A 134 -11.83 -35.20 16.84
C ASP A 134 -12.23 -33.85 16.22
N LEU A 135 -13.20 -33.89 15.30
CA LEU A 135 -13.81 -32.67 14.79
C LEU A 135 -14.55 -31.95 15.92
N PRO A 136 -14.53 -30.61 15.94
CA PRO A 136 -15.24 -29.85 16.96
C PRO A 136 -16.75 -30.06 16.81
N LYS A 137 -17.48 -29.99 17.93
CA LYS A 137 -18.91 -30.36 18.01
C LYS A 137 -19.81 -29.56 17.07
N ASP A 138 -19.44 -28.32 16.79
CA ASP A 138 -20.09 -27.43 15.83
C ASP A 138 -19.96 -27.90 14.38
N ALA A 139 -18.89 -28.62 14.03
CA ALA A 139 -18.69 -29.22 12.71
C ALA A 139 -19.43 -30.56 12.53
N LEU A 140 -19.87 -31.20 13.62
CA LEU A 140 -20.64 -32.45 13.60
C LEU A 140 -22.15 -32.21 13.46
N ALA A 141 -22.62 -30.97 13.66
CA ALA A 141 -24.00 -30.61 13.40
C ALA A 141 -24.23 -30.56 11.89
N ARG A 142 -25.07 -31.48 11.40
CA ARG A 142 -25.44 -31.63 9.99
C ARG A 142 -26.79 -31.00 9.72
#